data_AF-A0A6N7XGP5-F1
#
_entry.id   AF-A0A6N7XGP5-F1
#
_cell.length_a   1.000
_cell.length_b   1.000
_cell.length_c   1.000
_cell.angle_alpha   90.00
_cell.angle_beta   90.00
_cell.angle_gamma   90.00
#
_symmetry.space_group_name_H-M   'P 1'
#
loop_
_entity.id
_entity.type
_entity.pdbx_description
1 polymer ?
#
loop_
_entity_poly.entity_id
_entity_poly.type
_entity_poly.pdbx_seq_one_letter_code
_entity_poly.pdbx_strand_id
1 'polypeptide(L)'
;MKMFFPMMIDIEQMKVLIVGGGKIAYRKYNNVAMYANNITIVAKSFNESFLKEEFLKDNNNVKLLEKGFELSDLDGYDMVYAATDDRALNMAISEHCHSKKILVNSVDNHENSSFINMGIFDCEIDDEKVLIGVSCQGKNPKLVKAIKYQLEEYFASRREKR
;
A
#
# COMPACT_ATOMS: atom_id res chain seq x y z
N MET A 1 6.83 -8.93 -19.90
CA MET A 1 6.93 -7.74 -19.03
C MET A 1 5.52 -7.33 -18.67
N LYS A 2 5.15 -7.46 -17.39
CA LYS A 2 3.81 -7.10 -16.92
C LYS A 2 3.60 -5.59 -17.02
N MET A 3 2.42 -5.18 -17.47
CA MET A 3 1.99 -3.78 -17.50
C MET A 3 0.72 -3.67 -16.69
N PHE A 4 0.60 -2.59 -15.91
CA PHE A 4 -0.56 -2.30 -15.07
C PHE A 4 -1.41 -1.23 -15.74
N PHE A 5 -2.72 -1.48 -15.79
CA PHE A 5 -3.69 -0.48 -16.19
C PHE A 5 -3.83 0.57 -15.08
N PRO A 6 -3.72 1.87 -15.38
CA PRO A 6 -3.91 2.91 -14.39
C PRO A 6 -5.39 3.03 -14.05
N MET A 7 -5.76 2.72 -12.81
CA MET A 7 -7.12 2.87 -12.31
C MET A 7 -7.12 3.32 -10.85
N MET A 8 -8.17 4.04 -10.48
CA MET A 8 -8.53 4.28 -9.08
C MET A 8 -9.62 3.27 -8.71
N ILE A 9 -9.54 2.73 -7.50
CA ILE A 9 -10.47 1.74 -6.98
C ILE A 9 -10.92 2.20 -5.59
N ASP A 10 -12.22 2.10 -5.33
CA ASP A 10 -12.77 2.28 -4.00
C ASP A 10 -12.49 1.02 -3.16
N ILE A 11 -11.79 1.20 -2.05
CA ILE A 11 -11.39 0.13 -1.13
C ILE A 11 -11.94 0.36 0.27
N GLU A 12 -12.84 1.32 0.46
CA GLU A 12 -13.33 1.73 1.78
C GLU A 12 -13.88 0.53 2.57
N GLN A 13 -14.65 -0.33 1.89
CA GLN A 13 -15.30 -1.50 2.47
C GLN A 13 -14.53 -2.80 2.24
N MET A 14 -13.43 -2.77 1.50
CA MET A 14 -12.62 -3.98 1.25
C MET A 14 -11.92 -4.42 2.53
N LYS A 15 -11.85 -5.74 2.73
CA LYS A 15 -11.02 -6.34 3.77
C LYS A 15 -9.58 -6.38 3.27
N VAL A 16 -8.72 -5.59 3.90
CA VAL A 16 -7.30 -5.46 3.56
C VAL A 16 -6.47 -6.24 4.57
N LEU A 17 -5.63 -7.15 4.09
CA LEU A 17 -4.62 -7.83 4.90
C LEU A 17 -3.22 -7.33 4.56
N ILE A 18 -2.42 -7.05 5.57
CA ILE A 18 -0.99 -6.77 5.44
C ILE A 18 -0.22 -7.87 6.17
N VAL A 19 0.59 -8.62 5.44
CA VAL A 19 1.42 -9.69 6.01
C VAL A 19 2.84 -9.15 6.21
N GLY A 20 3.28 -9.10 7.46
CA GLY A 20 4.55 -8.52 7.90
C GLY A 20 4.37 -7.38 8.89
N GLY A 21 5.31 -7.23 9.82
CA GLY A 21 5.28 -6.21 10.88
C GLY A 21 6.47 -5.25 10.84
N GLY A 22 7.27 -5.28 9.77
CA GLY A 22 8.44 -4.42 9.59
C GLY A 22 8.12 -3.03 9.04
N LYS A 23 9.17 -2.24 8.81
CA LYS A 23 9.06 -0.86 8.27
C LYS A 23 8.35 -0.78 6.92
N ILE A 24 8.49 -1.82 6.08
CA ILE A 24 7.83 -1.87 4.77
C ILE A 24 6.32 -2.02 4.96
N ALA A 25 5.89 -2.95 5.80
CA ALA A 25 4.48 -3.14 6.15
C ALA A 25 3.88 -1.87 6.75
N TYR A 26 4.58 -1.19 7.66
CA TYR A 26 4.15 0.09 8.24
C TYR A 26 3.93 1.17 7.17
N ARG A 27 4.83 1.25 6.18
CA ARG A 27 4.66 2.19 5.06
C ARG A 27 3.45 1.83 4.19
N LYS A 28 3.17 0.54 3.97
CA LYS A 28 1.97 0.11 3.23
C LYS A 28 0.70 0.44 3.99
N TYR A 29 0.72 0.20 5.29
CA TYR A 29 -0.35 0.58 6.20
C TYR A 29 -0.69 2.06 6.07
N ASN A 30 0.28 2.97 6.25
CA ASN A 30 0.01 4.42 6.18
C ASN A 30 -0.61 4.86 4.84
N ASN A 31 -0.25 4.19 3.75
CA ASN A 31 -0.80 4.51 2.44
C ASN A 31 -2.26 4.04 2.30
N VAL A 32 -2.62 2.88 2.87
CA VAL A 32 -3.95 2.28 2.69
C VAL A 32 -4.94 2.68 3.78
N ALA A 33 -4.45 3.04 4.97
CA ALA A 33 -5.25 3.46 6.12
C ALA A 33 -6.10 4.71 5.88
N MET A 34 -5.70 5.56 4.93
CA MET A 34 -6.49 6.73 4.52
C MET A 34 -7.71 6.37 3.66
N TYR A 35 -7.79 5.13 3.16
CA TYR A 35 -8.79 4.73 2.15
C TYR A 35 -9.59 3.48 2.52
N ALA A 36 -9.22 2.74 3.58
CA ALA A 36 -9.85 1.47 3.93
C ALA A 36 -10.22 1.43 5.42
N ASN A 37 -11.42 0.91 5.72
CA ASN A 37 -11.94 0.81 7.08
C ASN A 37 -11.73 -0.57 7.74
N ASN A 38 -11.29 -1.57 6.98
CA ASN A 38 -11.14 -2.94 7.47
C ASN A 38 -9.71 -3.45 7.21
N ILE A 39 -8.77 -3.07 8.07
CA ILE A 39 -7.37 -3.45 7.90
C ILE A 39 -6.96 -4.44 8.99
N THR A 40 -6.39 -5.56 8.57
CA THR A 40 -5.72 -6.51 9.47
C THR A 40 -4.24 -6.57 9.13
N ILE A 41 -3.38 -6.63 10.14
CA ILE A 41 -1.94 -6.80 9.97
C ILE A 41 -1.51 -8.04 10.75
N VAL A 42 -0.89 -9.00 10.08
CA VAL A 42 -0.42 -10.27 10.67
C VAL A 42 1.10 -10.30 10.63
N ALA A 43 1.73 -10.54 11.78
CA ALA A 43 3.18 -10.68 11.88
C ALA A 43 3.59 -11.45 13.13
N LYS A 44 4.77 -12.09 13.10
CA LYS A 44 5.36 -12.72 14.30
C LYS A 44 5.82 -11.70 15.35
N SER A 45 6.07 -10.48 14.91
CA SER A 45 6.45 -9.34 15.74
C SER A 45 6.22 -8.06 14.94
N PHE A 46 6.02 -6.95 15.67
CA PHE A 46 5.79 -5.64 15.09
C PHE A 46 6.93 -4.69 15.43
N ASN A 47 7.32 -3.85 14.46
CA ASN A 47 8.29 -2.81 14.72
C ASN A 47 7.68 -1.71 15.61
N GLU A 48 8.53 -0.93 16.27
CA GLU A 48 8.13 0.12 17.21
C GLU A 48 7.10 1.11 16.64
N SER A 49 7.08 1.35 15.33
CA SER A 49 6.11 2.24 14.70
C SER A 49 4.66 1.80 14.87
N PHE A 50 4.40 0.48 14.89
CA PHE A 50 3.08 -0.09 15.15
C PHE A 50 2.68 -0.07 16.64
N LEU A 51 3.65 0.10 17.54
CA LEU A 51 3.46 0.02 18.99
C LEU A 51 3.32 1.40 19.64
N LYS A 52 3.42 2.49 18.87
CA LYS A 52 3.22 3.84 19.39
C LYS A 52 1.76 4.05 19.78
N GLU A 53 1.52 4.74 20.90
CA GLU A 53 0.16 4.98 21.42
C GLU A 53 -0.77 5.66 20.39
N GLU A 54 -0.24 6.58 19.57
CA GLU A 54 -0.98 7.26 18.50
C GLU A 54 -1.57 6.25 17.50
N PHE A 55 -0.80 5.22 17.14
CA PHE A 55 -1.29 4.15 16.28
C PHE A 55 -2.41 3.35 16.96
N LEU A 56 -2.32 3.09 18.27
CA LEU A 56 -3.28 2.27 18.99
C LEU A 56 -4.57 3.01 19.38
N LYS A 57 -4.52 4.35 19.51
CA LYS A 57 -5.66 5.20 19.92
C LYS A 57 -6.53 5.66 18.75
N ASP A 58 -5.94 5.92 17.58
CA ASP A 58 -6.66 6.51 16.44
C ASP A 58 -7.32 5.45 15.52
N ASN A 59 -7.00 4.17 15.70
CA ASN A 59 -7.29 3.15 14.69
C ASN A 59 -8.30 2.09 15.14
N ASN A 60 -9.55 2.51 15.40
CA ASN A 60 -10.69 1.58 15.63
C ASN A 60 -10.93 0.60 14.45
N ASN A 61 -10.30 0.86 13.31
CA ASN A 61 -10.46 0.15 12.04
C ASN A 61 -9.30 -0.80 11.71
N VAL A 62 -8.37 -1.00 12.65
CA VAL A 62 -7.14 -1.78 12.43
C VAL A 62 -6.97 -2.87 13.47
N LYS A 63 -6.73 -4.09 12.99
CA LYS A 63 -6.46 -5.26 13.82
C LYS A 63 -5.01 -5.71 13.69
N LEU A 64 -4.26 -5.71 14.78
CA LEU A 64 -2.93 -6.32 14.84
C LEU A 64 -3.06 -7.76 15.34
N LEU A 65 -2.49 -8.70 14.60
CA LEU A 65 -2.45 -10.12 14.92
C LEU A 65 -0.99 -10.57 15.06
N GLU A 66 -0.53 -10.68 16.30
CA GLU A 66 0.81 -11.17 16.62
C GLU A 66 0.83 -12.71 16.59
N LYS A 67 1.07 -13.27 15.40
CA LYS A 67 1.18 -14.72 15.19
C LYS A 67 1.99 -15.07 13.94
N GLY A 68 2.30 -16.36 13.78
CA GLY A 68 2.76 -16.89 12.50
C GLY A 68 1.66 -16.81 11.45
N PHE A 69 2.00 -16.35 10.24
CA PHE A 69 1.10 -16.34 9.10
C PHE A 69 0.92 -17.75 8.54
N GLU A 70 -0.31 -18.08 8.17
CA GLU A 70 -0.72 -19.30 7.49
C GLU A 70 -1.52 -18.92 6.24
N LEU A 71 -1.48 -19.73 5.17
CA LEU A 71 -2.18 -19.39 3.92
C LEU A 71 -3.70 -19.25 4.09
N SER A 72 -4.31 -19.94 5.05
CA SER A 72 -5.72 -19.78 5.40
C SER A 72 -6.06 -18.41 5.99
N ASP A 73 -5.06 -17.64 6.46
CA ASP A 73 -5.28 -16.26 6.89
C ASP A 73 -5.66 -15.33 5.72
N LEU A 74 -5.48 -15.77 4.47
CA LEU A 74 -5.91 -15.05 3.28
C LEU A 74 -7.42 -15.18 3.02
N ASP A 75 -8.07 -16.17 3.62
CA ASP A 75 -9.47 -16.46 3.34
C ASP A 75 -10.38 -15.30 3.79
N GLY A 76 -11.24 -14.87 2.87
CA GLY A 76 -12.21 -13.81 3.12
C GLY A 76 -11.65 -12.37 3.09
N TYR A 77 -10.40 -12.18 2.65
CA TYR A 77 -9.85 -10.87 2.33
C TYR A 77 -9.95 -10.56 0.84
N ASP A 78 -10.09 -9.27 0.51
CA ASP A 78 -10.24 -8.79 -0.87
C ASP A 78 -8.90 -8.28 -1.44
N MET A 79 -8.04 -7.77 -0.57
CA MET A 79 -6.78 -7.13 -0.92
C MET A 79 -5.67 -7.46 0.07
N VAL A 80 -4.49 -7.81 -0.43
CA VAL A 80 -3.36 -8.31 0.36
C VAL A 80 -2.07 -7.57 0.00
N TYR A 81 -1.34 -7.13 1.01
CA TYR A 81 0.06 -6.72 0.89
C TYR A 81 0.97 -7.80 1.47
N ALA A 82 1.73 -8.49 0.63
CA ALA A 82 2.78 -9.41 1.05
C ALA A 82 4.08 -8.63 1.28
N ALA A 83 4.36 -8.29 2.54
CA ALA A 83 5.39 -7.36 2.97
C ALA A 83 6.34 -7.94 4.03
N THR A 84 6.66 -9.23 3.92
CA THR A 84 7.61 -9.92 4.79
C THR A 84 9.03 -9.87 4.21
N ASP A 85 10.05 -10.18 5.02
CA ASP A 85 11.43 -10.36 4.53
C ASP A 85 11.65 -11.76 3.89
N ASP A 86 10.64 -12.63 3.94
CA ASP A 86 10.68 -13.97 3.35
C ASP A 86 10.09 -13.95 1.93
N ARG A 87 10.99 -14.00 0.94
CA ARG A 87 10.62 -13.99 -0.48
C ARG A 87 9.81 -15.22 -0.90
N ALA A 88 10.09 -16.39 -0.32
CA ALA A 88 9.36 -17.61 -0.64
C ALA A 88 7.93 -17.52 -0.12
N LEU A 89 7.75 -17.00 1.09
CA LEU A 89 6.44 -16.72 1.65
C LEU A 89 5.67 -15.67 0.82
N ASN A 90 6.33 -14.57 0.45
CA ASN A 90 5.71 -13.52 -0.38
C ASN A 90 5.25 -14.07 -1.76
N MET A 91 5.98 -15.04 -2.32
CA MET A 91 5.61 -15.75 -3.56
C MET A 91 4.40 -16.66 -3.35
N ALA A 92 4.41 -17.48 -2.30
CA ALA A 92 3.29 -18.37 -1.97
C ALA A 92 1.98 -17.59 -1.72
N ILE A 93 2.06 -16.46 -1.02
CA ILE A 93 0.92 -15.54 -0.82
C ILE A 93 0.41 -15.03 -2.16
N SER A 94 1.31 -14.55 -3.03
CA SER A 94 0.95 -14.04 -4.35
C SER A 94 0.23 -15.09 -5.20
N GLU A 95 0.79 -16.29 -5.31
CA GLU A 95 0.22 -17.39 -6.09
C GLU A 95 -1.17 -17.78 -5.57
N HIS A 96 -1.31 -17.90 -4.24
CA HIS A 96 -2.59 -18.17 -3.61
C HIS A 96 -3.62 -17.08 -3.94
N CYS A 97 -3.27 -15.80 -3.77
CA CYS A 97 -4.14 -14.69 -4.08
C CYS A 97 -4.59 -14.68 -5.55
N HIS A 98 -3.67 -14.93 -6.50
CA HIS A 98 -4.01 -15.03 -7.92
C HIS A 98 -5.02 -16.16 -8.18
N SER A 99 -4.86 -17.32 -7.54
CA SER A 99 -5.78 -18.46 -7.68
C SER A 99 -7.19 -18.15 -7.18
N LYS A 100 -7.31 -17.23 -6.22
CA LYS A 100 -8.57 -16.80 -5.59
C LYS A 100 -9.10 -15.46 -6.11
N LYS A 101 -8.39 -14.82 -7.05
CA LYS A 101 -8.68 -13.45 -7.54
C LYS A 101 -8.67 -12.38 -6.45
N ILE A 102 -7.90 -12.59 -5.39
CA ILE A 102 -7.63 -11.60 -4.35
C ILE A 102 -6.59 -10.61 -4.90
N LEU A 103 -6.79 -9.31 -4.70
CA LEU A 103 -5.82 -8.31 -5.12
C LEU A 103 -4.54 -8.47 -4.28
N VAL A 104 -3.36 -8.52 -4.90
CA VAL A 104 -2.10 -8.71 -4.17
C VAL A 104 -1.01 -7.75 -4.64
N ASN A 105 -0.32 -7.13 -3.68
CA ASN A 105 0.91 -6.39 -3.89
C ASN A 105 2.04 -7.07 -3.09
N SER A 106 2.97 -7.68 -3.81
CA SER A 106 4.18 -8.26 -3.27
C SER A 106 5.30 -7.23 -3.34
N VAL A 107 5.86 -6.85 -2.18
CA VAL A 107 6.79 -5.71 -2.09
C VAL A 107 8.13 -5.94 -2.77
N ASP A 108 8.52 -7.20 -2.95
CA ASP A 108 9.80 -7.60 -3.53
C ASP A 108 9.75 -7.86 -5.03
N ASN A 109 8.57 -8.11 -5.59
CA ASN A 109 8.41 -8.50 -6.98
C ASN A 109 7.08 -8.01 -7.58
N HIS A 110 7.16 -6.98 -8.42
CA HIS A 110 5.99 -6.45 -9.10
C HIS A 110 5.39 -7.43 -10.11
N GLU A 111 6.16 -8.34 -10.73
CA GLU A 111 5.62 -9.32 -11.68
C GLU A 111 4.62 -10.27 -11.00
N ASN A 112 4.83 -10.53 -9.71
CA ASN A 112 3.96 -11.34 -8.87
C ASN A 112 2.78 -10.54 -8.27
N SER A 113 2.69 -9.24 -8.50
CA SER A 113 1.60 -8.41 -7.96
C SER A 113 0.44 -8.28 -8.95
N SER A 114 -0.82 -8.31 -8.52
CA SER A 114 -1.95 -7.94 -9.38
C SER A 114 -2.15 -6.42 -9.47
N PHE A 115 -1.63 -5.65 -8.49
CA PHE A 115 -1.63 -4.19 -8.51
C PHE A 115 -0.30 -3.61 -7.99
N ILE A 116 -0.04 -2.35 -8.34
CA ILE A 116 1.08 -1.56 -7.81
C ILE A 116 0.60 -0.20 -7.31
N ASN A 117 1.30 0.35 -6.34
CA ASN A 117 1.02 1.70 -5.85
C ASN A 117 1.73 2.73 -6.73
N MET A 118 1.03 3.82 -7.04
CA MET A 118 1.61 4.99 -7.69
C MET A 118 2.20 5.95 -6.65
N GLY A 119 3.15 6.78 -7.05
CA GLY A 119 3.55 7.95 -6.26
C GLY A 119 2.47 9.02 -6.43
N ILE A 120 1.65 9.22 -5.40
CA ILE A 120 0.54 10.17 -5.43
C ILE A 120 0.82 11.40 -4.56
N PHE A 121 0.27 12.55 -4.95
CA PHE A 121 0.19 13.75 -4.12
C PHE A 121 -1.03 14.59 -4.50
N ASP A 122 -1.54 15.32 -3.52
CA ASP A 122 -2.63 16.27 -3.72
C ASP A 122 -2.06 17.67 -3.98
N CYS A 123 -2.68 18.38 -4.92
CA CYS A 123 -2.42 19.78 -5.18
C CYS A 123 -3.74 20.51 -5.46
N GLU A 124 -3.64 21.82 -5.68
CA GLU A 124 -4.77 22.69 -6.00
C GLU A 124 -4.41 23.45 -7.25
N ILE A 125 -5.30 23.40 -8.23
CA ILE A 125 -5.13 24.03 -9.53
C ILE A 125 -6.46 24.70 -9.82
N ASP A 126 -6.45 26.01 -10.03
CA ASP A 126 -7.67 26.78 -10.30
C ASP A 126 -8.76 26.59 -9.23
N ASP A 127 -8.37 26.61 -7.96
CA ASP A 127 -9.23 26.42 -6.78
C ASP A 127 -9.89 25.02 -6.68
N GLU A 128 -9.49 24.07 -7.54
CA GLU A 128 -9.94 22.68 -7.53
C GLU A 128 -8.89 21.74 -6.92
N LYS A 129 -9.33 20.75 -6.15
CA LYS A 129 -8.45 19.71 -5.60
C LYS A 129 -8.08 18.71 -6.69
N VAL A 130 -6.79 18.51 -6.91
CA VAL A 130 -6.27 17.60 -7.94
C VAL A 130 -5.33 16.58 -7.32
N LEU A 131 -5.65 15.29 -7.50
CA LEU A 131 -4.77 14.18 -7.19
C LEU A 131 -3.91 13.84 -8.41
N ILE A 132 -2.58 13.89 -8.27
CA ILE A 132 -1.64 13.54 -9.34
C ILE A 132 -0.96 12.21 -8.98
N GLY A 133 -1.02 11.24 -9.90
CA GLY A 133 -0.35 9.94 -9.78
C GLY A 133 0.80 9.78 -10.78
N VAL A 134 1.97 9.39 -10.27
CA VAL A 134 3.18 9.12 -11.07
C VAL A 134 3.56 7.64 -10.93
N SER A 135 3.85 6.99 -12.06
CA SER A 135 4.27 5.58 -12.06
C SER A 135 5.31 5.30 -13.13
N CYS A 136 6.29 4.46 -12.79
CA CYS A 136 7.20 3.83 -13.74
C CYS A 136 6.86 2.33 -13.92
N GLN A 137 5.59 1.94 -13.77
CA GLN A 137 5.12 0.56 -13.94
C GLN A 137 5.91 -0.44 -13.07
N GLY A 138 6.23 -0.05 -11.83
CA GLY A 138 6.99 -0.87 -10.87
C GLY A 138 8.52 -0.87 -11.07
N LYS A 139 9.06 -0.25 -12.12
CA LYS A 139 10.48 -0.38 -12.51
C LYS A 139 11.46 0.53 -11.76
N ASN A 140 11.09 1.78 -11.51
CA ASN A 140 12.02 2.77 -10.93
C ASN A 140 11.37 3.66 -9.86
N PRO A 141 11.28 3.17 -8.61
CA PRO A 141 10.70 3.94 -7.50
C PRO A 141 11.45 5.25 -7.20
N LYS A 142 12.77 5.30 -7.44
CA LYS A 142 13.58 6.51 -7.22
C LYS A 142 13.20 7.61 -8.21
N LEU A 143 13.03 7.26 -9.49
CA LEU A 143 12.59 8.20 -10.52
C LEU A 143 11.16 8.69 -10.26
N VAL A 144 10.25 7.78 -9.86
CA VAL A 144 8.88 8.18 -9.45
C VAL A 144 8.93 9.21 -8.33
N LYS A 145 9.76 8.99 -7.31
CA LYS A 145 9.93 9.94 -6.20
C LYS A 145 10.48 11.29 -6.67
N ALA A 146 11.48 11.29 -7.55
CA ALA A 146 12.08 12.52 -8.08
C ALA A 146 11.09 13.33 -8.93
N ILE A 147 10.37 12.67 -9.85
CA ILE A 147 9.35 13.33 -10.68
C ILE A 147 8.22 13.86 -9.81
N LYS A 148 7.73 13.06 -8.85
CA LYS A 148 6.72 13.50 -7.89
C LYS A 148 7.16 14.79 -7.18
N TYR A 149 8.37 14.83 -6.64
CA TYR A 149 8.90 16.01 -5.94
C TYR A 149 8.99 17.25 -6.84
N GLN A 150 9.47 17.09 -8.08
CA GLN A 150 9.52 18.20 -9.04
C GLN A 150 8.13 18.76 -9.37
N LEU A 151 7.12 17.89 -9.50
CA LEU A 151 5.74 18.32 -9.74
C LEU A 151 5.13 18.99 -8.50
N GLU A 152 5.40 18.46 -7.29
CA GLU A 152 5.00 19.09 -6.03
C GLU A 152 5.54 20.53 -5.92
N GLU A 153 6.84 20.74 -6.16
CA GLU A 153 7.45 22.07 -6.15
C GLU A 153 6.85 23.00 -7.21
N TYR A 154 6.64 22.48 -8.43
CA TYR A 154 6.05 23.23 -9.53
C TYR A 154 4.68 23.79 -9.16
N PHE A 155 3.78 22.95 -8.62
CA PHE A 155 2.43 23.37 -8.26
C PHE A 155 2.40 24.23 -6.99
N ALA A 156 3.31 24.02 -6.04
CA ALA A 156 3.44 24.88 -4.87
C ALA A 156 3.80 26.33 -5.27
N SER A 157 4.79 26.51 -6.15
CA SER A 157 5.25 27.83 -6.61
C SER A 157 4.21 28.65 -7.39
N ARG A 158 3.14 28.00 -7.88
CA ARG A 158 2.05 28.65 -8.60
C ARG A 158 0.93 29.15 -7.70
N ARG A 159 0.77 28.57 -6.51
CA ARG A 159 -0.16 29.09 -5.51
C ARG A 159 0.30 30.45 -4.97
N GLU A 160 1.61 30.61 -4.74
CA GLU A 160 2.20 31.85 -4.21
C GLU A 160 2.14 33.06 -5.16
N LYS A 161 1.85 32.83 -6.45
CA LYS A 161 1.83 33.88 -7.50
C LYS A 161 0.44 34.40 -7.82
N ARG A 162 -0.60 33.89 -7.14
CA ARG A 162 -1.97 34.43 -7.20
C ARG A 162 -2.22 35.30 -5.98
#